data_AF-A0A060HCT3-F1
#
_entry.id   AF-A0A060HCT3-F1
#
_cell.length_a   1.000
_cell.length_b   1.000
_cell.length_c   1.000
_cell.angle_alpha   90.00
_cell.angle_beta   90.00
_cell.angle_gamma   90.00
#
_symmetry.space_group_name_H-M   'P 1'
#
loop_
_entity.id
_entity.type
_entity.pdbx_description
1 polymer ?
#
loop_
_entity_poly.entity_id
_entity_poly.type
_entity_poly.pdbx_seq_one_letter_code
_entity_poly.pdbx_strand_id
1 'polypeptide(L)'
;MSFVPKRVLGKFMHVTDQPLKRPGGKSLVYFMGAGFCPFCAAERWAIVKALERFGKWDGIAEDKSAGHDEKYLNVPTFNLARAKYESDTVEFAGKETADRNFEPLQELDDKDYEILDMYNPDQMIPFLLIDGQYMQVGAGYSPELIQNMTHDKVRAELGNPNSAIGKAINAEIDNITALICKATGGKGSACNSDSVKALTAKL
;
A
#
# COMPACT_ATOMS: atom_id res chain seq x y z
N MET A 1 -14.40 10.50 -23.98
CA MET A 1 -15.17 9.51 -23.19
C MET A 1 -14.85 9.76 -21.73
N SER A 2 -15.84 10.11 -20.91
CA SER A 2 -15.63 10.29 -19.47
C SER A 2 -15.38 8.93 -18.87
N PHE A 3 -14.17 8.68 -18.38
CA PHE A 3 -13.84 7.44 -17.68
C PHE A 3 -14.65 7.40 -16.38
N VAL A 4 -15.33 6.29 -16.09
CA VAL A 4 -16.10 6.08 -14.86
C VAL A 4 -15.28 5.16 -13.95
N PRO A 5 -14.82 5.62 -12.77
CA PRO A 5 -14.14 4.77 -11.81
C PRO A 5 -14.93 3.52 -11.49
N LYS A 6 -14.29 2.35 -11.60
CA LYS A 6 -14.91 1.05 -11.32
C LYS A 6 -14.10 0.30 -10.27
N ARG A 7 -14.78 -0.24 -9.26
CA ARG A 7 -14.14 -1.13 -8.28
C ARG A 7 -13.66 -2.40 -8.98
N VAL A 8 -12.41 -2.79 -8.72
CA VAL A 8 -11.78 -3.96 -9.37
C VAL A 8 -11.41 -5.07 -8.38
N LEU A 9 -10.62 -4.76 -7.36
CA LEU A 9 -10.15 -5.72 -6.35
C LEU A 9 -10.16 -5.05 -4.98
N GLY A 10 -10.70 -5.70 -3.96
CA GLY A 10 -10.81 -5.10 -2.63
C GLY A 10 -11.50 -3.74 -2.67
N LYS A 11 -10.83 -2.68 -2.19
CA LYS A 11 -11.29 -1.29 -2.29
C LYS A 11 -10.68 -0.53 -3.48
N PHE A 12 -9.82 -1.15 -4.28
CA PHE A 12 -9.21 -0.50 -5.44
C PHE A 12 -10.24 -0.17 -6.52
N MET A 13 -10.09 1.02 -7.06
CA MET A 13 -10.81 1.54 -8.21
C MET A 13 -9.85 1.62 -9.39
N HIS A 14 -10.25 1.10 -10.54
CA HIS A 14 -9.61 1.43 -11.81
C HIS A 14 -10.03 2.85 -12.20
N VAL A 15 -9.07 3.72 -12.49
CA VAL A 15 -9.23 5.17 -12.72
C VAL A 15 -8.78 5.64 -14.10
N THR A 16 -7.94 4.88 -14.81
CA THR A 16 -7.59 5.14 -16.21
C THR A 16 -6.88 3.94 -16.84
N ASP A 17 -7.06 3.76 -18.16
CA ASP A 17 -6.32 2.78 -18.96
C ASP A 17 -4.88 3.24 -19.30
N GLN A 18 -4.55 4.50 -19.03
CA GLN A 18 -3.23 5.06 -19.35
C GLN A 18 -2.30 4.95 -18.14
N PRO A 19 -1.15 4.26 -18.25
CA PRO A 19 -0.20 4.16 -17.16
C PRO A 19 0.53 5.50 -16.96
N LEU A 20 0.74 5.86 -15.69
CA LEU A 20 1.57 6.99 -15.29
C LEU A 20 3.04 6.61 -15.43
N LYS A 21 3.55 6.69 -16.66
CA LYS A 21 4.93 6.31 -16.98
C LYS A 21 5.93 7.21 -16.26
N ARG A 22 6.81 6.59 -15.47
CA ARG A 22 7.97 7.26 -14.87
C ARG A 22 9.23 7.05 -15.73
N PRO A 23 10.21 7.96 -15.66
CA PRO A 23 11.53 7.74 -16.25
C PRO A 23 12.10 6.39 -15.80
N GLY A 24 12.56 5.56 -16.74
CA GLY A 24 13.11 4.22 -16.45
C GLY A 24 12.13 3.05 -16.62
N GLY A 25 10.85 3.32 -16.91
CA GLY A 25 9.90 2.27 -17.34
C GLY A 25 9.45 1.29 -16.25
N LYS A 26 9.70 1.62 -14.97
CA LYS A 26 9.17 0.90 -13.82
C LYS A 26 7.73 1.34 -13.56
N SER A 27 6.90 0.42 -13.09
CA SER A 27 5.54 0.75 -12.63
C SER A 27 5.62 1.43 -11.27
N LEU A 28 4.91 2.55 -11.11
CA LEU A 28 4.90 3.31 -9.87
C LEU A 28 3.95 2.69 -8.85
N VAL A 29 4.39 2.55 -7.61
CA VAL A 29 3.52 2.36 -6.44
C VAL A 29 3.71 3.58 -5.55
N TYR A 30 2.73 4.48 -5.57
CA TYR A 30 2.73 5.70 -4.77
C TYR A 30 1.86 5.49 -3.53
N PHE A 31 2.38 5.81 -2.36
CA PHE A 31 1.67 5.77 -1.10
C PHE A 31 1.76 7.12 -0.39
N MET A 32 0.64 7.63 0.09
CA MET A 32 0.59 8.77 1.01
C MET A 32 -0.11 8.36 2.31
N GLY A 33 0.53 8.64 3.43
CA GLY A 33 0.00 8.40 4.76
C GLY A 33 0.64 9.29 5.80
N ALA A 34 0.36 8.98 7.06
CA ALA A 34 1.00 9.61 8.21
C ALA A 34 1.23 8.58 9.32
N GLY A 35 2.27 8.81 10.12
CA GLY A 35 2.66 7.96 11.24
C GLY A 35 1.54 7.83 12.27
N PHE A 36 0.79 8.90 12.57
CA PHE A 36 -0.29 8.87 13.55
C PHE A 36 -1.47 7.97 13.13
N CYS A 37 -1.74 7.89 11.83
CA CYS A 37 -2.96 7.33 11.24
C CYS A 37 -3.03 5.78 11.38
N PRO A 38 -4.02 5.21 12.10
CA PRO A 38 -4.11 3.76 12.32
C PRO A 38 -4.52 2.97 11.08
N PHE A 39 -5.30 3.57 10.17
CA PHE A 39 -5.61 2.97 8.88
C PHE A 39 -4.36 2.89 7.99
N CYS A 40 -3.52 3.92 8.02
CA CYS A 40 -2.22 3.91 7.37
C CYS A 40 -1.32 2.83 7.97
N ALA A 41 -1.33 2.68 9.30
CA ALA A 41 -0.59 1.63 9.99
C ALA A 41 -0.99 0.22 9.56
N ALA A 42 -2.29 -0.04 9.37
CA ALA A 42 -2.77 -1.29 8.79
C ALA A 42 -2.29 -1.46 7.34
N GLU A 43 -2.52 -0.46 6.48
CA GLU A 43 -2.22 -0.57 5.05
C GLU A 43 -0.73 -0.84 4.76
N ARG A 44 0.19 -0.25 5.55
CA ARG A 44 1.64 -0.47 5.40
C ARG A 44 2.04 -1.94 5.46
N TRP A 45 1.36 -2.79 6.23
CA TRP A 45 1.65 -4.22 6.23
C TRP A 45 1.42 -4.85 4.85
N ALA A 46 0.30 -4.50 4.21
CA ALA A 46 -0.04 -5.03 2.90
C ALA A 46 0.95 -4.53 1.83
N ILE A 47 1.28 -3.23 1.86
CA ILE A 47 2.26 -2.61 0.95
C ILE A 47 3.63 -3.27 1.09
N VAL A 48 4.17 -3.36 2.31
CA VAL A 48 5.50 -3.92 2.57
C VAL A 48 5.56 -5.36 2.07
N LYS A 49 4.58 -6.19 2.44
CA LYS A 49 4.54 -7.61 2.06
C LYS A 49 4.26 -7.85 0.59
N ALA A 50 3.50 -6.99 -0.08
CA ALA A 50 3.34 -7.08 -1.53
C ALA A 50 4.64 -6.71 -2.26
N LEU A 51 5.31 -5.63 -1.84
CA LEU A 51 6.54 -5.15 -2.49
C LEU A 51 7.76 -6.06 -2.22
N GLU A 52 7.82 -6.75 -1.08
CA GLU A 52 8.80 -7.83 -0.83
C GLU A 52 8.77 -8.94 -1.92
N ARG A 53 7.67 -9.05 -2.69
CA ARG A 53 7.55 -10.03 -3.78
C ARG A 53 8.17 -9.56 -5.10
N PHE A 54 8.49 -8.27 -5.24
CA PHE A 54 9.03 -7.67 -6.47
C PHE A 54 10.41 -7.03 -6.27
N GLY A 55 10.88 -6.91 -5.02
CA GLY A 55 12.09 -6.18 -4.69
C GLY A 55 12.51 -6.42 -3.25
N LYS A 56 13.36 -5.52 -2.76
CA LYS A 56 13.92 -5.58 -1.41
C LYS A 56 13.79 -4.24 -0.70
N TRP A 57 13.50 -4.32 0.58
CA TRP A 57 13.55 -3.19 1.48
C TRP A 57 14.91 -3.12 2.17
N ASP A 58 15.45 -1.91 2.31
CA ASP A 58 16.57 -1.60 3.20
C ASP A 58 16.12 -0.57 4.24
N GLY A 59 16.56 -0.75 5.49
CA GLY A 59 16.27 0.17 6.59
C GLY A 59 14.82 0.22 7.07
N ILE A 60 13.96 -0.75 6.73
CA ILE A 60 12.60 -0.81 7.27
C ILE A 60 12.63 -1.13 8.77
N ALA A 61 11.98 -0.29 9.57
CA ALA A 61 11.92 -0.43 11.02
C ALA A 61 10.48 -0.66 11.48
N GLU A 62 10.32 -1.41 12.56
CA GLU A 62 9.05 -1.52 13.28
C GLU A 62 8.67 -0.19 13.90
N ASP A 63 7.39 0.16 13.82
CA ASP A 63 6.81 1.35 14.43
C ASP A 63 5.37 1.09 14.87
N LYS A 64 4.70 2.11 15.41
CA LYS A 64 3.28 2.07 15.77
C LYS A 64 2.60 3.39 15.39
N SER A 65 1.30 3.30 15.10
CA SER A 65 0.44 4.50 15.02
C SER A 65 0.37 5.27 16.34
N ALA A 66 -0.36 6.39 16.33
CA ALA A 66 -0.49 7.28 17.47
C ALA A 66 -0.94 6.54 18.73
N GLY A 67 -0.42 7.01 19.86
CA GLY A 67 -0.80 6.50 21.18
C GLY A 67 -2.04 7.18 21.77
N HIS A 68 -2.55 8.24 21.12
CA HIS A 68 -3.69 9.06 21.55
C HIS A 68 -4.38 9.68 20.33
N ASP A 69 -5.53 10.33 20.56
CA ASP A 69 -6.30 11.13 19.58
C ASP A 69 -6.69 10.42 18.27
N GLU A 70 -6.71 9.09 18.31
CA GLU A 70 -7.10 8.22 17.20
C GLU A 70 -8.05 7.13 17.70
N LYS A 71 -8.91 6.61 16.79
CA LYS A 71 -9.89 5.57 17.15
C LYS A 71 -9.20 4.27 17.59
N TYR A 72 -8.13 3.89 16.90
CA TYR A 72 -7.36 2.69 17.17
C TYR A 72 -5.93 3.11 17.54
N LEU A 73 -5.51 2.81 18.76
CA LEU A 73 -4.24 3.28 19.32
C LEU A 73 -3.14 2.24 19.19
N ASN A 74 -1.90 2.71 19.00
CA ASN A 74 -0.68 1.89 19.01
C ASN A 74 -0.75 0.67 18.07
N VAL A 75 -1.43 0.79 16.93
CA VAL A 75 -1.50 -0.27 15.91
C VAL A 75 -0.08 -0.55 15.38
N PRO A 76 0.43 -1.79 15.47
CA PRO A 76 1.79 -2.14 15.04
C PRO A 76 1.93 -1.99 13.52
N THR A 77 3.03 -1.39 13.06
CA THR A 77 3.27 -1.09 11.64
C THR A 77 4.75 -0.90 11.32
N PHE A 78 5.08 -0.36 10.16
CA PHE A 78 6.44 -0.04 9.74
C PHE A 78 6.63 1.46 9.55
N ASN A 79 7.85 1.94 9.79
CA ASN A 79 8.25 3.28 9.41
C ASN A 79 8.76 3.27 7.96
N LEU A 80 8.01 3.88 7.04
CA LEU A 80 8.39 3.96 5.63
C LEU A 80 9.17 5.24 5.29
N ALA A 81 9.18 6.25 6.16
CA ALA A 81 9.80 7.55 5.87
C ALA A 81 11.31 7.46 5.61
N ARG A 82 11.97 6.43 6.16
CA ARG A 82 13.40 6.16 6.00
C ARG A 82 13.71 4.87 5.24
N ALA A 83 12.69 4.11 4.85
CA ALA A 83 12.86 2.86 4.15
C ALA A 83 13.25 3.12 2.70
N LYS A 84 14.21 2.34 2.19
CA LYS A 84 14.56 2.34 0.76
C LYS A 84 14.03 1.07 0.12
N TYR A 85 13.53 1.20 -1.11
CA TYR A 85 13.03 0.06 -1.88
C TYR A 85 13.76 -0.04 -3.21
N GLU A 86 14.23 -1.25 -3.52
CA GLU A 86 14.93 -1.57 -4.76
C GLU A 86 14.22 -2.69 -5.51
N SER A 87 13.96 -2.46 -6.80
CA SER A 87 13.35 -3.43 -7.72
C SER A 87 13.70 -3.08 -9.16
N ASP A 88 13.76 -4.09 -10.02
CA ASP A 88 13.97 -3.90 -11.46
C ASP A 88 12.71 -3.44 -12.19
N THR A 89 11.52 -3.69 -11.62
CA THR A 89 10.23 -3.50 -12.30
C THR A 89 9.31 -2.50 -11.60
N VAL A 90 9.51 -2.24 -10.31
CA VAL A 90 8.64 -1.37 -9.51
C VAL A 90 9.43 -0.19 -8.92
N GLU A 91 8.89 1.01 -9.03
CA GLU A 91 9.32 2.19 -8.27
C GLU A 91 8.35 2.35 -7.09
N PHE A 92 8.86 2.50 -5.87
CA PHE A 92 8.03 2.84 -4.72
C PHE A 92 8.30 4.30 -4.30
N ALA A 93 7.24 5.09 -4.20
CA ALA A 93 7.28 6.44 -3.68
C ALA A 93 6.33 6.53 -2.47
N GLY A 94 6.89 6.40 -1.26
CA GLY A 94 6.15 6.55 -0.02
C GLY A 94 6.32 7.94 0.58
N LYS A 95 5.21 8.58 0.94
CA LYS A 95 5.14 9.89 1.58
C LYS A 95 4.43 9.79 2.93
N GLU A 96 5.18 10.07 3.99
CA GLU A 96 4.76 10.12 5.37
C GLU A 96 4.69 11.58 5.83
N THR A 97 3.51 12.17 5.77
CA THR A 97 3.35 13.64 5.94
C THR A 97 3.54 14.10 7.38
N ALA A 98 3.23 13.25 8.35
CA ALA A 98 3.44 13.50 9.76
C ALA A 98 3.92 12.23 10.48
N ASP A 99 4.55 12.39 11.65
CA ASP A 99 4.98 11.29 12.51
C ASP A 99 3.82 10.78 13.38
N ARG A 100 4.12 9.84 14.29
CA ARG A 100 3.14 9.27 15.21
C ARG A 100 2.67 10.21 16.32
N ASN A 101 3.35 11.34 16.51
CA ASN A 101 3.04 12.38 17.48
C ASN A 101 2.34 13.57 16.81
N PHE A 102 1.86 13.42 15.57
CA PHE A 102 1.21 14.46 14.78
C PHE A 102 2.13 15.60 14.35
N GLU A 103 3.45 15.43 14.46
CA GLU A 103 4.42 16.42 14.00
C GLU A 103 4.71 16.23 12.50
N PRO A 104 4.85 17.31 11.70
CA PRO A 104 5.21 17.21 10.29
C PRO A 104 6.51 16.40 10.08
N LEU A 105 6.56 15.56 9.03
CA LEU A 105 7.69 14.64 8.80
C LEU A 105 8.31 14.75 7.40
N GLN A 106 7.54 14.57 6.34
CA GLN A 106 7.99 14.73 4.95
C GLN A 106 7.16 15.79 4.25
N GLU A 107 7.85 16.72 3.57
CA GLU A 107 7.21 17.68 2.68
C GLU A 107 6.88 17.01 1.33
N LEU A 108 5.74 17.38 0.76
CA LEU A 108 5.32 16.96 -0.57
C LEU A 108 5.92 17.90 -1.61
N ASP A 109 6.45 17.34 -2.69
CA ASP A 109 7.03 18.08 -3.81
C ASP A 109 6.05 18.20 -4.99
N ASP A 110 6.43 18.94 -6.03
CA ASP A 110 5.57 19.18 -7.21
C ASP A 110 5.07 17.87 -7.87
N LYS A 111 5.87 16.79 -7.85
CA LYS A 111 5.47 15.50 -8.45
C LYS A 111 4.46 14.77 -7.59
N ASP A 112 4.49 14.99 -6.27
CA ASP A 112 3.46 14.48 -5.38
C ASP A 112 2.14 15.21 -5.64
N TYR A 113 2.17 16.54 -5.78
CA TYR A 113 0.97 17.33 -6.09
C TYR A 113 0.39 17.01 -7.47
N GLU A 114 1.21 16.73 -8.49
CA GLU A 114 0.73 16.23 -9.79
C GLU A 114 -0.14 14.96 -9.65
N ILE A 115 0.24 14.06 -8.73
CA ILE A 115 -0.54 12.85 -8.42
C ILE A 115 -1.79 13.21 -7.61
N LEU A 116 -1.64 14.02 -6.56
CA LEU A 116 -2.74 14.32 -5.64
C LEU A 116 -3.84 15.14 -6.32
N ASP A 117 -3.49 16.16 -7.10
CA ASP A 117 -4.48 17.00 -7.80
C ASP A 117 -5.33 16.18 -8.78
N MET A 118 -4.74 15.14 -9.38
CA MET A 118 -5.44 14.26 -10.32
C MET A 118 -6.28 13.18 -9.65
N TYR A 119 -5.75 12.55 -8.60
CA TYR A 119 -6.31 11.29 -8.07
C TYR A 119 -6.82 11.38 -6.63
N ASN A 120 -6.37 12.36 -5.84
CA ASN A 120 -6.73 12.52 -4.42
C ASN A 120 -6.69 14.00 -3.98
N PRO A 121 -7.51 14.89 -4.58
CA PRO A 121 -7.45 16.33 -4.32
C PRO A 121 -7.81 16.69 -2.87
N ASP A 122 -8.59 15.83 -2.20
CA ASP A 122 -8.94 15.96 -0.78
C ASP A 122 -7.83 15.47 0.16
N GLN A 123 -6.70 14.98 -0.39
CA GLN A 123 -5.53 14.49 0.33
C GLN A 123 -5.86 13.44 1.41
N MET A 124 -6.82 12.57 1.12
CA MET A 124 -7.28 11.53 2.04
C MET A 124 -6.17 10.51 2.29
N ILE A 125 -6.06 10.02 3.53
CA ILE A 125 -5.07 9.00 3.92
C ILE A 125 -5.72 7.76 4.58
N PRO A 126 -5.12 6.56 4.45
CA PRO A 126 -4.06 6.24 3.51
C PRO A 126 -4.55 6.32 2.06
N PHE A 127 -3.66 6.73 1.16
CA PHE A 127 -3.88 6.72 -0.29
C PHE A 127 -2.80 5.89 -0.97
N LEU A 128 -3.22 5.01 -1.86
CA LEU A 128 -2.35 4.14 -2.63
C LEU A 128 -2.72 4.23 -4.11
N LEU A 129 -1.74 4.45 -4.97
CA LEU A 129 -1.88 4.52 -6.42
C LEU A 129 -0.89 3.57 -7.08
N ILE A 130 -1.37 2.71 -7.97
CA ILE A 130 -0.57 1.75 -8.73
C ILE A 130 -0.64 2.13 -10.20
N ASP A 131 0.52 2.55 -10.70
CA ASP A 131 0.84 2.92 -12.08
C ASP A 131 -0.10 3.97 -12.68
N GLY A 132 -0.72 4.82 -11.85
CA GLY A 132 -1.74 5.77 -12.29
C GLY A 132 -3.08 5.15 -12.67
N GLN A 133 -3.18 3.82 -12.74
CA GLN A 133 -4.36 3.11 -13.24
C GLN A 133 -5.30 2.66 -12.14
N TYR A 134 -4.77 2.35 -10.96
CA TYR A 134 -5.55 1.81 -9.85
C TYR A 134 -5.29 2.60 -8.59
N MET A 135 -6.35 3.07 -7.93
CA MET A 135 -6.22 3.78 -6.67
C MET A 135 -7.06 3.17 -5.55
N GLN A 136 -6.62 3.37 -4.32
CA GLN A 136 -7.33 3.03 -3.10
C GLN A 136 -7.22 4.19 -2.12
N VAL A 137 -8.34 4.54 -1.50
CA VAL A 137 -8.41 5.44 -0.34
C VAL A 137 -8.93 4.65 0.85
N GLY A 138 -8.27 4.79 1.99
CA GLY A 138 -8.51 3.97 3.17
C GLY A 138 -7.79 2.62 3.12
N ALA A 139 -7.72 1.94 4.26
CA ALA A 139 -7.04 0.65 4.36
C ALA A 139 -7.87 -0.49 3.76
N GLY A 140 -7.23 -1.49 3.17
CA GLY A 140 -7.89 -2.70 2.64
C GLY A 140 -8.55 -3.57 3.72
N TYR A 141 -8.12 -3.44 4.98
CA TYR A 141 -8.69 -4.14 6.13
C TYR A 141 -8.75 -3.23 7.38
N SER A 142 -9.52 -3.64 8.40
CA SER A 142 -9.68 -2.85 9.63
C SER A 142 -8.44 -2.90 10.53
N PRO A 143 -7.93 -1.76 11.03
CA PRO A 143 -6.83 -1.72 12.01
C PRO A 143 -7.14 -2.46 13.30
N GLU A 144 -8.43 -2.58 13.65
CA GLU A 144 -8.92 -3.32 14.81
C GLU A 144 -8.41 -4.77 14.85
N LEU A 145 -8.24 -5.40 13.68
CA LEU A 145 -7.77 -6.78 13.57
C LEU A 145 -6.37 -6.98 14.16
N ILE A 146 -5.54 -5.93 14.13
CA ILE A 146 -4.16 -5.98 14.60
C ILE A 146 -3.88 -5.02 15.75
N GLN A 147 -4.91 -4.32 16.24
CA GLN A 147 -4.79 -3.49 17.43
C GLN A 147 -4.41 -4.38 18.63
N ASN A 148 -3.54 -3.86 19.51
CA ASN A 148 -3.03 -4.57 20.68
C ASN A 148 -2.18 -5.82 20.37
N MET A 149 -1.76 -6.03 19.12
CA MET A 149 -0.81 -7.07 18.76
C MET A 149 0.63 -6.52 18.79
N THR A 150 1.60 -7.43 18.97
CA THR A 150 3.00 -7.18 18.65
C THR A 150 3.26 -7.47 17.18
N HIS A 151 4.33 -6.93 16.61
CA HIS A 151 4.75 -7.23 15.23
C HIS A 151 4.95 -8.73 15.01
N ASP A 152 5.58 -9.43 15.95
CA ASP A 152 5.76 -10.88 15.88
C ASP A 152 4.45 -11.64 15.85
N LYS A 153 3.45 -11.19 16.61
CA LYS A 153 2.13 -11.80 16.58
C LYS A 153 1.46 -11.58 15.21
N VAL A 154 1.57 -10.38 14.62
CA VAL A 154 1.05 -10.12 13.26
C VAL A 154 1.75 -11.01 12.23
N ARG A 155 3.08 -11.15 12.31
CA ARG A 155 3.85 -12.06 11.44
C ARG A 155 3.41 -13.52 11.60
N ALA A 156 3.18 -13.97 12.83
CA ALA A 156 2.70 -15.32 13.10
C ALA A 156 1.31 -15.56 12.49
N GLU A 157 0.38 -14.60 12.63
CA GLU A 157 -0.94 -14.69 12.00
C GLU A 157 -0.86 -14.72 10.46
N LEU A 158 0.02 -13.92 9.87
CA LEU A 158 0.26 -13.91 8.42
C LEU A 158 0.74 -15.26 7.87
N GLY A 159 1.57 -15.96 8.63
CA GLY A 159 2.07 -17.30 8.27
C GLY A 159 1.09 -18.44 8.57
N ASN A 160 -0.02 -18.18 9.27
CA ASN A 160 -0.98 -19.19 9.66
C ASN A 160 -2.13 -19.27 8.63
N PRO A 161 -2.25 -20.36 7.84
CA PRO A 161 -3.29 -20.49 6.82
C PRO A 161 -4.72 -20.54 7.38
N ASN A 162 -4.88 -20.81 8.68
CA ASN A 162 -6.17 -20.85 9.36
C ASN A 162 -6.54 -19.52 10.04
N SER A 163 -5.62 -18.54 10.11
CA SER A 163 -5.86 -17.26 10.75
C SER A 163 -6.86 -16.42 9.96
N ALA A 164 -7.93 -15.94 10.63
CA ALA A 164 -8.82 -14.95 10.05
C ALA A 164 -8.11 -13.60 9.82
N ILE A 165 -7.21 -13.22 10.74
CA ILE A 165 -6.38 -12.00 10.62
C ILE A 165 -5.43 -12.17 9.43
N GLY A 166 -4.69 -13.28 9.37
CA GLY A 166 -3.79 -13.59 8.28
C GLY A 166 -4.50 -13.60 6.92
N LYS A 167 -5.69 -14.20 6.83
CA LYS A 167 -6.51 -14.18 5.60
C LYS A 167 -6.90 -12.77 5.17
N ALA A 168 -7.31 -11.90 6.09
CA ALA A 168 -7.70 -10.53 5.78
C ALA A 168 -6.52 -9.71 5.23
N ILE A 169 -5.35 -9.81 5.87
CA ILE A 169 -4.15 -9.09 5.43
C ILE A 169 -3.61 -9.68 4.12
N ASN A 170 -3.54 -11.01 3.99
CA ASN A 170 -3.09 -11.69 2.78
C ASN A 170 -3.98 -11.41 1.57
N ALA A 171 -5.30 -11.23 1.77
CA ALA A 171 -6.20 -10.82 0.70
C ALA A 171 -5.80 -9.44 0.14
N GLU A 172 -5.43 -8.50 1.00
CA GLU A 172 -5.00 -7.17 0.55
C GLU A 172 -3.60 -7.19 -0.08
N ILE A 173 -2.67 -7.98 0.48
CA ILE A 173 -1.36 -8.23 -0.13
C ILE A 173 -1.53 -8.78 -1.56
N ASP A 174 -2.43 -9.75 -1.74
CA ASP A 174 -2.68 -10.37 -3.04
C ASP A 174 -3.38 -9.40 -4.02
N ASN A 175 -4.29 -8.54 -3.54
CA ASN A 175 -4.88 -7.46 -4.36
C ASN A 175 -3.80 -6.52 -4.90
N ILE A 176 -2.94 -5.99 -4.03
CA ILE A 176 -1.83 -5.10 -4.42
C ILE A 176 -0.89 -5.82 -5.39
N THR A 177 -0.55 -7.09 -5.10
CA THR A 177 0.32 -7.90 -5.95
C THR A 177 -0.27 -8.08 -7.36
N ALA A 178 -1.56 -8.41 -7.46
CA ALA A 178 -2.24 -8.60 -8.74
C ALA A 178 -2.28 -7.32 -9.59
N LEU A 179 -2.54 -6.17 -8.96
CA LEU A 179 -2.55 -4.88 -9.63
C LEU A 179 -1.15 -4.48 -10.12
N ILE A 180 -0.10 -4.72 -9.32
CA ILE A 180 1.30 -4.55 -9.76
C ILE A 180 1.59 -5.47 -10.93
N CYS A 181 1.18 -6.75 -10.87
CA CYS A 181 1.37 -7.69 -11.98
C CYS A 181 0.68 -7.24 -13.26
N LYS A 182 -0.51 -6.63 -13.19
CA LYS A 182 -1.17 -6.05 -14.35
C LYS A 182 -0.37 -4.87 -14.91
N ALA A 183 0.08 -3.96 -14.05
CA ALA A 183 0.86 -2.78 -14.42
C ALA A 183 2.23 -3.13 -15.04
N THR A 184 2.92 -4.14 -14.51
CA THR A 184 4.24 -4.55 -15.01
C THR A 184 4.16 -5.46 -16.25
N GLY A 185 2.96 -5.76 -16.75
CA GLY A 185 2.75 -6.70 -17.86
C GLY A 185 3.11 -8.15 -17.50
N GLY A 186 2.92 -8.53 -16.22
CA GLY A 186 3.19 -9.87 -15.70
C GLY A 186 4.66 -10.12 -15.35
N LYS A 187 5.50 -9.09 -15.27
CA LYS A 187 6.90 -9.23 -14.89
C LYS A 187 7.04 -9.39 -13.37
N GLY A 188 7.74 -10.45 -12.96
CA GLY A 188 7.99 -10.80 -11.56
C GLY A 188 7.51 -12.22 -11.25
N SER A 189 8.28 -12.98 -10.47
CA SER A 189 7.92 -14.37 -10.12
C SER A 189 6.59 -14.45 -9.36
N ALA A 190 6.26 -13.42 -8.57
CA ALA A 190 5.00 -13.30 -7.84
C ALA A 190 3.76 -13.38 -8.73
N CYS A 191 3.86 -12.93 -9.98
CA CYS A 191 2.75 -12.95 -10.95
C CYS A 191 2.38 -14.36 -11.43
N ASN A 192 3.21 -15.36 -11.10
CA ASN A 192 2.98 -16.73 -11.51
C ASN A 192 2.15 -17.55 -10.52
N SER A 193 1.89 -17.04 -9.31
CA SER A 193 1.10 -17.77 -8.32
C SER A 193 -0.37 -17.89 -8.76
N ASP A 194 -1.01 -19.00 -8.42
CA ASP A 194 -2.39 -19.26 -8.83
C ASP A 194 -3.38 -18.25 -8.22
N SER A 195 -3.16 -17.83 -6.97
CA SER A 195 -4.01 -16.81 -6.33
C SER A 195 -3.92 -15.47 -7.06
N VAL A 196 -2.70 -15.04 -7.42
CA VAL A 196 -2.48 -13.77 -8.13
C VAL A 196 -3.03 -13.85 -9.56
N LYS A 197 -2.81 -14.95 -10.28
CA LYS A 197 -3.40 -15.15 -11.62
C LYS A 197 -4.92 -15.09 -11.60
N ALA A 198 -5.55 -15.71 -10.61
CA ALA A 198 -7.00 -15.70 -10.45
C ALA A 198 -7.56 -14.30 -10.18
N LEU A 199 -6.80 -13.43 -9.50
CA LEU A 199 -7.16 -12.02 -9.30
C LEU A 199 -6.91 -11.19 -10.56
N THR A 200 -5.76 -11.35 -11.22
CA THR A 200 -5.43 -10.64 -12.46
C THR A 200 -6.41 -10.93 -13.59
N ALA A 201 -6.98 -12.14 -13.65
CA ALA A 201 -8.01 -12.49 -14.62
C ALA A 201 -9.34 -11.72 -14.45
N LYS A 202 -9.54 -11.04 -13.31
CA LYS A 202 -10.72 -10.21 -13.03
C LYS A 202 -10.52 -8.73 -13.39
N LEU A 203 -9.30 -8.32 -13.74
CA LEU A 203 -8.87 -6.95 -14.05
C LEU A 203 -8.97 -6.65 -15.56
#